data_AF-A0AAE1WGD0-F1
#
_entry.id   AF-A0AAE1WGD0-F1
#
_cell.length_a   1.000
_cell.length_b   1.000
_cell.length_c   1.000
_cell.angle_alpha   90.00
_cell.angle_beta   90.00
_cell.angle_gamma   90.00
#
_symmetry.space_group_name_H-M   'P 1'
#
loop_
_entity.id
_entity.type
_entity.pdbx_description
1 polymer ?
#
loop_
_entity_poly.entity_id
_entity_poly.type
_entity_poly.pdbx_seq_one_letter_code
_entity_poly.pdbx_strand_id
1 'polypeptide(L)'
;MNLVGCTPENRLKYIVSLLCWQCLNLVEVTKEAYEPKEITWAEFQREFDDKYRPKMYRDKKRMEFLNLVQGDEQTVAEYELRFAALAKYAPEAVAHRRIVVIVLSRGCGQRLKGVLQSEL
;
A
#
# COMPACT_ATOMS: atom_id res chain seq x y z
N MET A 1 14.10 -7.82 10.19
CA MET A 1 14.53 -7.41 11.55
C MET A 1 13.29 -7.08 12.35
N ASN A 2 12.89 -7.96 13.27
CA ASN A 2 11.74 -7.72 14.15
C ASN A 2 12.22 -6.90 15.35
N LEU A 3 11.79 -5.64 15.44
CA LEU A 3 12.00 -4.78 16.61
C LEU A 3 11.00 -5.17 17.72
N VAL A 4 11.22 -6.35 18.30
CA VAL A 4 10.51 -6.82 19.50
C VAL A 4 10.97 -5.94 20.66
N GLY A 5 10.06 -5.15 21.22
CA GLY A 5 10.31 -4.27 22.38
C GLY A 5 10.34 -2.76 22.09
N CYS A 6 10.11 -2.33 20.85
CA CYS A 6 10.11 -0.91 20.51
C CYS A 6 8.70 -0.32 20.67
N THR A 7 8.50 0.53 21.68
CA THR A 7 7.24 1.28 21.85
C THR A 7 6.96 2.10 20.58
N PRO A 8 5.69 2.36 20.22
CA PRO A 8 5.35 3.12 19.02
C PRO A 8 6.13 4.44 18.91
N GLU A 9 6.38 5.10 20.03
CA GLU A 9 7.11 6.37 20.15
C GLU A 9 8.60 6.20 19.78
N ASN A 10 9.23 5.10 20.20
CA ASN A 10 10.62 4.81 19.86
C ASN A 10 10.78 4.40 18.39
N ARG A 11 9.78 3.71 17.82
CA ARG A 11 9.75 3.43 16.37
C ARG A 11 9.58 4.71 15.56
N LEU A 12 8.74 5.63 16.01
CA LEU A 12 8.56 6.94 15.40
C LEU A 12 9.84 7.76 15.44
N LYS A 13 10.47 7.89 16.61
CA LYS A 13 11.76 8.59 16.75
C LYS A 13 12.82 7.98 15.82
N TYR A 14 12.89 6.66 15.73
CA TYR A 14 13.82 5.97 14.84
C TYR A 14 13.52 6.23 13.35
N ILE A 15 12.26 6.07 12.91
CA ILE A 15 11.85 6.31 11.53
C ILE A 15 12.03 7.79 11.15
N VAL A 16 11.64 8.73 12.02
CA VAL A 16 11.88 10.17 11.82
C VAL A 16 13.37 10.44 11.74
N SER A 17 14.20 9.84 12.59
CA SER A 17 15.66 10.01 12.54
C SER A 17 16.26 9.44 11.25
N LEU A 18 15.80 8.29 10.77
CA LEU A 18 16.23 7.70 9.49
C LEU A 18 15.79 8.56 8.30
N LEU A 19 14.54 9.02 8.29
CA LEU A 19 13.99 9.86 7.22
C LEU A 19 14.64 11.26 7.23
N CYS A 20 14.87 11.85 8.40
CA CYS A 20 15.62 13.10 8.53
C CYS A 20 17.07 12.92 8.07
N TRP A 21 17.75 11.83 8.45
CA TRP A 21 19.11 11.55 8.00
C TRP A 21 19.20 11.34 6.49
N GLN A 22 18.22 10.67 5.88
CA GLN A 22 18.12 10.53 4.42
C GLN A 22 17.66 11.81 3.70
N CYS A 23 17.01 12.76 4.39
CA CYS A 23 16.52 14.02 3.81
C CYS A 23 17.42 15.23 4.11
N LEU A 24 18.49 15.09 4.90
CA LEU A 24 19.37 16.19 5.29
C LEU A 24 20.59 16.31 4.36
N ASN A 25 20.42 17.12 3.31
CA ASN A 25 21.47 18.02 2.81
C ASN A 25 21.09 19.49 3.11
N LEU A 26 20.29 19.74 4.16
CA LEU A 26 19.61 21.03 4.31
C LEU A 26 19.75 21.77 5.63
N VAL A 27 20.54 21.32 6.61
CA VAL A 27 20.91 22.23 7.72
C VAL A 27 22.08 21.69 8.56
N GLU A 28 23.26 22.28 8.36
CA GLU A 28 24.22 22.56 9.44
C GLU A 28 23.70 23.67 10.40
N VAL A 29 22.43 24.08 10.30
CA VAL A 29 21.91 25.29 10.93
C VAL A 29 20.71 24.98 11.84
N THR A 30 20.70 25.67 12.98
CA THR A 30 19.71 25.73 14.05
C THR A 30 19.64 24.55 15.03
N LYS A 31 20.45 24.65 16.09
CA LYS A 31 20.22 24.08 17.43
C LYS A 31 19.17 24.87 18.24
N GLU A 32 18.29 25.63 17.60
CA GLU A 32 17.32 26.49 18.29
C GLU A 32 15.91 25.92 18.15
N ALA A 33 15.41 25.40 19.28
CA ALA A 33 14.00 25.13 19.59
C ALA A 33 13.21 24.30 18.57
N TYR A 34 13.67 23.08 18.25
CA TYR A 34 12.73 22.02 17.88
C TYR A 34 12.10 21.48 19.17
N GLU A 35 11.02 22.11 19.63
CA GLU A 35 10.09 21.52 20.60
C GLU A 35 9.54 20.24 19.96
N PRO A 36 9.89 19.03 20.44
CA PRO A 36 9.42 17.80 19.84
C PRO A 36 7.93 17.69 20.10
N LYS A 37 7.13 18.15 19.13
CA LYS A 37 5.70 17.93 19.13
C LYS A 37 5.47 16.42 19.23
N GLU A 38 4.77 15.97 20.25
CA GLU A 38 4.39 14.56 20.37
C GLU A 38 3.45 14.23 19.21
N ILE A 39 4.01 13.70 18.12
CA ILE A 39 3.26 13.23 16.97
C ILE A 39 2.82 11.81 17.29
N THR A 40 1.52 11.58 17.29
CA THR A 40 0.94 10.24 17.43
C THR A 40 1.28 9.38 16.20
N TRP A 41 1.27 8.05 16.35
CA TRP A 41 1.50 7.14 15.22
C TRP A 41 0.55 7.41 14.03
N ALA A 42 -0.71 7.74 14.31
CA ALA A 42 -1.70 8.09 13.30
C ALA A 42 -1.35 9.37 12.53
N GLU A 43 -0.86 10.41 13.23
CA GLU A 43 -0.41 11.65 12.59
C GLU A 43 0.83 11.43 11.74
N PHE A 44 1.81 10.67 12.24
CA PHE A 44 2.97 10.29 11.43
C PHE A 44 2.56 9.54 10.16
N GLN A 45 1.66 8.55 10.27
CA GLN A 45 1.18 7.81 9.11
C GLN A 45 0.49 8.73 8.09
N ARG A 46 -0.32 9.69 8.56
CA ARG A 46 -0.97 10.67 7.69
C ARG A 46 0.04 11.54 6.96
N GLU A 47 0.95 12.19 7.69
CA GLU A 47 1.98 13.06 7.08
C GLU A 47 2.90 12.26 6.14
N PHE A 48 3.24 11.03 6.52
CA PHE A 48 4.05 10.12 5.70
C PHE A 48 3.32 9.72 4.41
N ASP A 49 2.06 9.28 4.50
CA ASP A 49 1.29 8.90 3.32
C ASP A 49 0.98 10.11 2.43
N ASP A 50 0.78 11.32 2.98
CA ASP A 50 0.59 12.52 2.17
C ASP A 50 1.88 12.93 1.44
N LYS A 51 3.03 12.84 2.11
CA LYS A 51 4.34 13.21 1.53
C LYS A 51 4.89 12.17 0.55
N TYR A 52 4.78 10.88 0.88
CA TYR A 52 5.44 9.81 0.15
C TYR A 52 4.48 8.93 -0.66
N ARG A 53 3.17 9.02 -0.41
CA ARG A 53 2.15 8.24 -1.12
C ARG A 53 1.01 9.15 -1.61
N PRO A 54 1.31 10.17 -2.42
CA PRO A 54 0.34 11.18 -2.81
C PRO A 54 -0.90 10.56 -3.44
N LYS A 55 -2.04 11.26 -3.35
CA LYS A 55 -3.33 10.79 -3.87
C LYS A 55 -3.23 10.25 -5.30
N MET A 56 -2.49 10.93 -6.18
CA MET A 56 -2.25 10.49 -7.56
C MET A 56 -1.62 9.08 -7.65
N TYR A 57 -0.67 8.76 -6.76
CA TYR A 57 -0.08 7.43 -6.70
C TYR A 57 -1.11 6.38 -6.27
N ARG A 58 -1.92 6.69 -5.25
CA ARG A 58 -2.99 5.80 -4.76
C ARG A 58 -4.04 5.57 -5.84
N ASP A 59 -4.47 6.62 -6.53
CA ASP A 59 -5.42 6.54 -7.65
C ASP A 59 -4.86 5.71 -8.81
N LYS A 60 -3.57 5.88 -9.13
CA LYS A 60 -2.89 5.04 -10.13
C LYS A 60 -2.91 3.56 -9.72
N LYS A 61 -2.58 3.23 -8.46
CA LYS A 61 -2.64 1.85 -7.96
C LYS A 61 -4.06 1.29 -7.95
N ARG A 62 -5.06 2.11 -7.67
CA ARG A 62 -6.47 1.75 -7.79
C ARG A 62 -6.84 1.40 -9.24
N MET A 63 -6.41 2.21 -10.20
CA MET A 63 -6.63 1.93 -11.63
C MET A 63 -5.87 0.69 -12.12
N GLU A 64 -4.67 0.43 -11.60
CA GLU A 64 -3.93 -0.82 -11.86
C GLU A 64 -4.72 -2.03 -11.35
N PHE A 65 -5.35 -1.95 -10.17
CA PHE A 65 -6.20 -3.03 -9.64
C PHE A 65 -7.42 -3.30 -10.52
N LEU A 66 -8.15 -2.23 -10.89
CA LEU A 66 -9.37 -2.35 -11.69
C LEU A 66 -9.10 -2.92 -13.09
N ASN A 67 -7.90 -2.71 -13.62
CA ASN A 67 -7.47 -3.21 -14.92
C ASN A 67 -6.53 -4.43 -14.81
N LEU A 68 -6.48 -5.10 -13.66
CA LEU A 68 -5.59 -6.23 -13.45
C LEU A 68 -6.01 -7.41 -14.34
N VAL A 69 -5.05 -7.93 -15.09
CA VAL A 69 -5.14 -9.09 -15.99
C VAL A 69 -3.92 -9.97 -15.71
N GLN A 70 -4.08 -11.29 -15.77
CA GLN A 70 -2.94 -12.21 -15.69
C GLN A 70 -2.18 -12.15 -17.01
N GLY A 71 -0.87 -11.92 -16.95
CA GLY A 71 -0.03 -11.97 -18.15
C GLY A 71 0.12 -13.41 -18.65
N ASP A 72 0.34 -13.60 -19.95
CA ASP A 72 0.42 -14.92 -20.58
C ASP A 72 1.54 -15.80 -19.99
N GLU A 73 2.66 -15.18 -19.58
CA GLU A 73 3.81 -15.84 -18.97
C GLU A 73 3.75 -15.88 -17.43
N GLN A 74 2.71 -15.29 -16.83
CA GLN A 74 2.60 -15.13 -15.39
C GLN A 74 1.88 -16.32 -14.74
N THR A 75 2.44 -16.85 -13.66
CA THR A 75 1.79 -17.89 -12.87
C THR A 75 0.58 -17.36 -12.09
N VAL A 76 -0.33 -18.27 -11.69
CA VAL A 76 -1.48 -17.92 -10.84
C VAL A 76 -1.01 -17.37 -9.49
N ALA A 77 0.07 -17.92 -8.91
CA ALA A 77 0.62 -17.44 -7.64
C ALA A 77 1.14 -16.00 -7.74
N GLU A 78 1.86 -15.65 -8.81
CA GLU A 78 2.31 -14.27 -9.06
C GLU A 78 1.13 -13.33 -9.29
N TYR A 79 0.07 -13.81 -9.95
CA TYR A 79 -1.17 -13.06 -10.11
C TYR A 79 -1.83 -12.76 -8.77
N GLU A 80 -1.98 -13.77 -7.90
CA GLU A 80 -2.56 -13.63 -6.57
C GLU A 80 -1.77 -12.64 -5.70
N LEU A 81 -0.43 -12.70 -5.76
CA LEU A 81 0.43 -11.75 -5.06
C LEU A 81 0.19 -10.31 -5.54
N ARG A 82 0.11 -10.09 -6.86
CA ARG A 82 -0.21 -8.77 -7.43
C ARG A 82 -1.62 -8.31 -7.05
N PHE A 83 -2.59 -9.21 -7.09
CA PHE A 83 -3.96 -8.95 -6.68
C PHE A 83 -4.01 -8.47 -5.23
N ALA A 84 -3.43 -9.22 -4.28
CA ALA A 84 -3.40 -8.87 -2.87
C ALA A 84 -2.66 -7.55 -2.61
N ALA A 85 -1.55 -7.31 -3.31
CA ALA A 85 -0.78 -6.08 -3.20
C ALA A 85 -1.54 -4.84 -3.67
N LEU A 86 -2.41 -4.99 -4.67
CA LEU A 86 -3.19 -3.90 -5.27
C LEU A 86 -4.58 -3.71 -4.62
N ALA A 87 -5.18 -4.77 -4.08
CA ALA A 87 -6.50 -4.74 -3.44
C ALA A 87 -6.61 -3.70 -2.32
N LYS A 88 -5.53 -3.48 -1.57
CA LYS A 88 -5.46 -2.46 -0.49
C LYS A 88 -5.66 -1.02 -0.97
N TYR A 89 -5.50 -0.75 -2.27
CA TYR A 89 -5.71 0.58 -2.86
C TYR A 89 -7.12 0.77 -3.43
N ALA A 90 -7.95 -0.26 -3.42
CA ALA A 90 -9.31 -0.23 -3.95
C ALA A 90 -10.31 -0.86 -2.95
N PRO A 91 -10.35 -0.41 -1.68
CA PRO A 91 -11.21 -1.01 -0.66
C PRO A 91 -12.69 -0.99 -1.07
N GLU A 92 -13.15 0.03 -1.80
CA GLU A 92 -14.52 0.11 -2.30
C GLU A 92 -14.80 -0.95 -3.38
N ALA A 93 -13.80 -1.24 -4.21
CA ALA A 93 -13.90 -2.29 -5.23
C ALA A 93 -13.91 -3.69 -4.59
N VAL A 94 -13.09 -3.89 -3.55
CA VAL A 94 -13.03 -5.15 -2.80
C VAL A 94 -14.32 -5.39 -2.02
N ALA A 95 -14.94 -4.34 -1.47
CA ALA A 95 -16.24 -4.43 -0.80
C ALA A 95 -17.37 -4.89 -1.75
N HIS A 96 -17.23 -4.64 -3.06
CA HIS A 96 -18.18 -5.10 -4.07
C HIS A 96 -17.76 -6.45 -4.64
N ARG A 97 -18.38 -7.54 -4.14
CA ARG A 97 -18.13 -8.92 -4.58
C ARG A 97 -18.12 -9.07 -6.11
N ARG A 98 -19.02 -8.37 -6.82
CA ARG A 98 -19.09 -8.37 -8.30
C ARG A 98 -17.81 -7.85 -8.96
N ILE A 99 -17.22 -6.79 -8.43
CA ILE A 99 -16.01 -6.19 -9.02
C ILE A 99 -14.81 -7.13 -8.80
N VAL A 100 -14.71 -7.75 -7.63
CA VAL A 100 -13.68 -8.76 -7.33
C VAL A 100 -13.78 -9.95 -8.29
N VAL A 101 -14.99 -10.47 -8.53
CA VAL A 101 -15.21 -11.57 -9.48
C VAL A 101 -14.78 -11.18 -10.89
N ILE A 102 -15.08 -9.96 -11.34
CA ILE A 102 -14.66 -9.46 -12.66
C ILE A 102 -13.13 -9.40 -12.76
N VAL A 103 -12.45 -8.87 -11.75
CA VAL A 103 -10.98 -8.78 -11.74
C VAL A 103 -10.36 -10.17 -11.73
N LEU A 104 -10.84 -11.09 -10.88
CA LEU A 104 -10.36 -12.48 -10.86
C LEU A 104 -10.62 -13.20 -12.19
N SER A 105 -11.77 -12.97 -12.82
CA SER A 105 -12.13 -13.56 -14.13
C SER A 105 -11.23 -13.07 -15.27
N ARG A 106 -10.73 -11.83 -15.20
CA ARG A 106 -9.73 -11.28 -16.14
C ARG A 106 -8.34 -11.89 -15.92
N GLY A 107 -8.06 -12.37 -14.71
CA GLY A 107 -6.87 -13.13 -14.39
C GLY A 107 -6.93 -14.56 -14.91
N CYS A 108 -7.97 -15.31 -14.59
CA CYS A 108 -8.01 -16.73 -14.91
C CYS A 108 -8.35 -17.00 -16.38
N GLY A 109 -7.30 -17.09 -17.21
CA GLY A 109 -7.38 -17.71 -18.54
C GLY A 109 -7.94 -19.14 -18.45
N GLN A 110 -9.13 -19.33 -19.00
CA GLN A 110 -9.82 -20.58 -19.40
C GLN A 110 -10.22 -21.60 -18.31
N ARG A 111 -9.66 -21.62 -17.09
CA ARG A 111 -9.89 -22.73 -16.14
C ARG A 111 -11.12 -22.61 -15.21
N LEU A 112 -11.68 -21.42 -15.02
CA LEU A 112 -12.81 -21.19 -14.08
C LEU A 112 -14.12 -20.75 -14.76
N LYS A 113 -14.18 -20.67 -16.09
CA LYS A 113 -15.42 -20.32 -16.80
C LYS A 113 -16.58 -21.25 -16.44
N GLY A 114 -16.31 -22.52 -16.15
CA GLY A 114 -17.31 -23.50 -15.76
C GLY A 114 -17.76 -23.44 -14.29
N VAL A 115 -16.97 -22.88 -13.38
CA VAL A 115 -17.30 -22.85 -11.93
C VAL A 115 -18.14 -21.62 -11.57
N LEU A 116 -17.97 -20.52 -12.31
CA LEU A 116 -18.69 -19.27 -12.03
C LEU A 116 -20.04 -19.16 -12.77
N GLN A 117 -20.32 -20.05 -13.74
CA GLN A 117 -21.63 -20.13 -14.41
C GLN A 117 -22.65 -21.03 -13.68
N SER A 118 -22.23 -21.86 -12.73
CA SER A 118 -23.13 -22.75 -11.97
C SER A 118 -23.74 -22.11 -10.72
N GLU A 119 -23.37 -20.87 -10.38
CA GLU A 119 -23.92 -20.13 -9.22
C GLU A 119 -24.66 -18.83 -9.63
N LEU A 120 -25.14 -18.76 -10.87
CA LEU A 120 -26.10 -17.75 -11.36
C LEU A 120 -27.38 -18.42 -11.83
#